data_AF-A0A9E7YV79-F1
#
_entry.id   AF-A0A9E7YV79-F1
#
_cell.length_a   1.000
_cell.length_b   1.000
_cell.length_c   1.000
_cell.angle_alpha   90.00
_cell.angle_beta   90.00
_cell.angle_gamma   90.00
#
_symmetry.space_group_name_H-M   'P 1'
#
loop_
_entity.id
_entity.type
_entity.pdbx_description
1 polymer ?
#
loop_
_entity_poly.entity_id
_entity_poly.type
_entity_poly.pdbx_seq_one_letter_code
_entity_poly.pdbx_strand_id
1 'polypeptide(L)'
;MTTTRGARRALVPLALAATLALTACGHNRTGDLEDKLLLDPFNDKPFTEDAVTFPAPPVDRDAVPFSVGRDESPLRFAIDPKSVSIGKDNVVRYTVLITSKTGARNVNYEGLRCDTGERRIYATLRNDSNQWIGNRAVDMNESANAETASLNAYKAAGDWQRVGSGGPADYASELMRTYFCDVRSVAGDGRASTLVRRLGTASSGRMYGP
;
A
#
# COMPACT_ATOMS: atom_id res chain seq x y z
N MET A 1 -51.05 6.06 -85.54
CA MET A 1 -52.44 6.40 -85.16
C MET A 1 -52.92 5.33 -84.18
N THR A 2 -53.70 5.69 -83.14
CA THR A 2 -54.68 4.86 -82.37
C THR A 2 -54.32 3.38 -82.08
N THR A 3 -54.32 2.83 -80.86
CA THR A 3 -54.95 3.17 -79.56
C THR A 3 -54.29 2.27 -78.46
N THR A 4 -54.61 2.18 -77.15
CA THR A 4 -55.77 2.57 -76.31
C THR A 4 -55.34 2.75 -74.82
N ARG A 5 -56.31 3.10 -73.94
CA ARG A 5 -56.51 2.77 -72.50
C ARG A 5 -55.33 2.15 -71.70
N GLY A 6 -54.96 2.60 -70.50
CA GLY A 6 -55.56 3.58 -69.58
C GLY A 6 -56.24 2.94 -68.35
N ALA A 7 -55.59 3.05 -67.18
CA ALA A 7 -56.20 2.90 -65.86
C ALA A 7 -55.37 3.67 -64.81
N ARG A 8 -56.02 4.52 -64.02
CA ARG A 8 -55.38 5.35 -62.97
C ARG A 8 -55.50 4.65 -61.61
N ARG A 9 -54.44 4.69 -60.80
CA ARG A 9 -54.56 4.85 -59.33
C ARG A 9 -53.46 5.78 -58.82
N ALA A 10 -53.87 6.92 -58.29
CA ALA A 10 -53.04 7.77 -57.44
C ALA A 10 -53.31 7.42 -55.97
N LEU A 11 -52.42 7.86 -55.08
CA LEU A 11 -52.56 8.26 -53.66
C LEU A 11 -51.16 8.12 -53.02
N VAL A 12 -50.41 9.23 -52.92
CA VAL A 12 -50.32 10.13 -51.74
C VAL A 12 -49.44 9.53 -50.63
N PRO A 13 -48.38 10.23 -50.17
CA PRO A 13 -47.38 9.67 -49.27
C PRO A 13 -47.86 9.62 -47.82
N LEU A 14 -47.51 8.54 -47.11
CA LEU A 14 -47.59 8.49 -45.66
C LEU A 14 -46.18 8.57 -45.07
N ALA A 15 -45.88 9.68 -44.41
CA ALA A 15 -44.76 9.75 -43.48
C ALA A 15 -45.18 9.07 -42.17
N LEU A 16 -44.37 8.16 -41.64
CA LEU A 16 -44.48 7.69 -40.27
C LEU A 16 -43.07 7.54 -39.68
N ALA A 17 -42.74 8.42 -38.73
CA ALA A 17 -41.52 8.31 -37.94
C ALA A 17 -41.78 7.43 -36.71
N ALA A 18 -40.91 6.44 -36.47
CA ALA A 18 -40.89 5.66 -35.24
C ALA A 18 -39.48 5.06 -35.01
N THR A 19 -38.55 5.90 -34.55
CA THR A 19 -37.27 5.43 -34.01
C THR A 19 -37.48 4.74 -32.67
N LEU A 20 -37.47 3.40 -32.64
CA LEU A 20 -37.31 2.65 -31.38
C LEU A 20 -35.84 2.30 -31.15
N ALA A 21 -35.15 3.12 -30.37
CA ALA A 21 -33.91 2.73 -29.73
C ALA A 21 -34.24 1.89 -28.49
N LEU A 22 -34.01 0.58 -28.54
CA LEU A 22 -34.02 -0.27 -27.34
C LEU A 22 -32.65 -0.21 -26.66
N THR A 23 -32.40 0.87 -25.92
CA THR A 23 -31.35 0.90 -24.90
C THR A 23 -31.79 0.04 -23.71
N ALA A 24 -31.48 -1.25 -23.78
CA ALA A 24 -31.70 -2.17 -22.66
C ALA A 24 -30.73 -1.84 -21.51
N CYS A 25 -31.19 -1.05 -20.54
CA CYS A 25 -30.50 -0.82 -19.27
C CYS A 25 -30.55 -2.08 -18.37
N GLY A 26 -29.86 -3.14 -18.77
CA GLY A 26 -29.63 -4.34 -17.98
C GLY A 26 -28.72 -4.07 -16.79
N HIS A 27 -29.29 -3.58 -15.68
CA HIS A 27 -28.60 -3.56 -14.39
C HIS A 27 -28.47 -5.01 -13.89
N ASN A 28 -27.32 -5.65 -14.14
CA ASN A 28 -26.98 -6.97 -13.63
C ASN A 28 -26.84 -6.93 -12.10
N ARG A 29 -27.95 -7.13 -11.37
CA ARG A 29 -27.98 -7.30 -9.91
C ARG A 29 -27.71 -8.74 -9.45
N THR A 30 -27.27 -9.63 -10.33
CA THR A 30 -27.00 -11.04 -10.03
C THR A 30 -25.61 -11.30 -9.43
N GLY A 31 -24.60 -10.49 -9.77
CA GLY A 31 -23.21 -10.74 -9.31
C GLY A 31 -23.00 -10.64 -7.78
N ASP A 32 -23.68 -9.72 -7.10
CA ASP A 32 -23.50 -9.47 -5.66
C ASP A 32 -24.04 -10.57 -4.72
N LEU A 33 -24.83 -11.52 -5.26
CA LEU A 33 -25.35 -12.67 -4.52
C LEU A 33 -24.52 -13.94 -4.76
N GLU A 34 -24.04 -14.16 -5.99
CA GLU A 34 -23.21 -15.32 -6.34
C GLU A 34 -21.81 -15.20 -5.70
N ASP A 35 -21.19 -14.01 -5.70
CA ASP A 35 -19.90 -13.74 -5.02
C ASP A 35 -19.94 -14.05 -3.51
N LYS A 36 -21.10 -13.90 -2.86
CA LYS A 36 -21.26 -14.18 -1.41
C LYS A 36 -21.52 -15.65 -1.11
N LEU A 37 -21.97 -16.42 -2.10
CA LEU A 37 -22.19 -17.87 -2.01
C LEU A 37 -20.97 -18.68 -2.48
N LEU A 38 -20.06 -18.06 -3.24
CA LEU A 38 -18.79 -18.63 -3.70
C LEU A 38 -17.57 -18.20 -2.85
N LEU A 39 -17.80 -17.85 -1.58
CA LEU A 39 -16.74 -17.71 -0.60
C LEU A 39 -16.19 -19.10 -0.23
N ASP A 40 -15.34 -19.65 -1.11
CA ASP A 40 -14.49 -20.79 -0.80
C ASP A 40 -13.66 -20.46 0.47
N PRO A 41 -13.84 -21.20 1.58
CA PRO A 41 -13.13 -20.93 2.83
C PRO A 41 -11.61 -21.20 2.72
N PHE A 42 -11.13 -21.74 1.61
CA PHE A 42 -9.71 -21.93 1.29
C PHE A 42 -9.17 -20.90 0.29
N ASN A 43 -10.01 -20.00 -0.24
CA ASN A 43 -9.56 -18.91 -1.10
C ASN A 43 -9.25 -17.68 -0.23
N ASP A 44 -7.97 -17.29 -0.16
CA ASP A 44 -7.54 -16.12 0.62
C ASP A 44 -8.32 -14.87 0.19
N LYS A 45 -8.95 -14.20 1.16
CA LYS A 45 -9.65 -12.92 0.91
C LYS A 45 -8.70 -11.96 0.17
N PRO A 46 -9.12 -11.35 -0.95
CA PRO A 46 -8.29 -10.38 -1.67
C PRO A 46 -7.71 -9.31 -0.74
N PHE A 47 -6.39 -9.21 -0.71
CA PHE A 47 -5.68 -8.26 0.15
C PHE A 47 -6.16 -6.84 -0.13
N THR A 48 -6.66 -6.18 0.92
CA THR A 48 -7.08 -4.79 0.90
C THR A 48 -6.32 -4.07 2.00
N GLU A 49 -5.53 -3.07 1.63
CA GLU A 49 -4.71 -2.28 2.55
C GLU A 49 -5.58 -1.33 3.37
N ASP A 50 -5.35 -1.27 4.69
CA ASP A 50 -6.00 -0.29 5.57
C ASP A 50 -5.50 1.13 5.27
N ALA A 51 -6.41 2.10 5.41
CA ALA A 51 -6.11 3.52 5.22
C ALA A 51 -4.92 3.97 6.10
N VAL A 52 -3.90 4.53 5.46
CA VAL A 52 -2.65 4.91 6.13
C VAL A 52 -2.74 6.35 6.63
N THR A 53 -2.39 6.55 7.91
CA THR A 53 -2.15 7.87 8.51
C THR A 53 -0.69 7.94 8.92
N PHE A 54 -0.01 9.05 8.64
CA PHE A 54 1.40 9.19 9.02
C PHE A 54 1.55 9.47 10.52
N PRO A 55 2.56 8.89 11.19
CA PRO A 55 2.81 9.14 12.61
C PRO A 55 3.35 10.55 12.82
N ALA A 56 3.44 10.97 14.09
CA ALA A 56 4.26 12.14 14.44
C ALA A 56 5.72 11.90 13.99
N PRO A 57 6.47 12.96 13.63
CA PRO A 57 7.90 12.84 13.34
C PRO A 57 8.65 12.20 14.54
N PRO A 58 9.62 11.31 14.29
CA PRO A 58 10.28 10.57 15.35
C PRO A 58 11.19 11.48 16.18
N VAL A 59 11.38 11.12 17.46
CA VAL A 59 12.33 11.77 18.36
C VAL A 59 13.57 10.88 18.47
N ASP A 60 14.69 11.29 17.87
CA ASP A 60 15.86 10.43 17.67
C ASP A 60 16.42 9.76 18.94
N ARG A 61 16.33 10.41 20.11
CA ARG A 61 16.78 9.83 21.39
C ARG A 61 15.87 8.71 21.91
N ASP A 62 14.62 8.64 21.43
CA ASP A 62 13.64 7.63 21.80
C ASP A 62 13.69 6.42 20.83
N ALA A 63 14.46 6.52 19.73
CA ALA A 63 14.54 5.50 18.71
C ALA A 63 15.34 4.27 19.17
N VAL A 64 14.82 3.07 18.90
CA VAL A 64 15.43 1.80 19.29
C VAL A 64 16.40 1.33 18.20
N PRO A 65 17.71 1.26 18.46
CA PRO A 65 18.70 0.82 17.48
C PRO A 65 18.59 -0.68 17.22
N PHE A 66 18.91 -1.10 15.99
CA PHE A 66 19.04 -2.52 15.63
C PHE A 66 20.22 -2.76 14.69
N SER A 67 20.78 -3.97 14.74
CA SER A 67 21.88 -4.41 13.86
C SER A 67 21.31 -5.07 12.60
N VAL A 68 21.96 -4.84 11.45
CA VAL A 68 21.60 -5.41 10.14
C VAL A 68 22.74 -6.30 9.66
N GLY A 69 22.46 -7.58 9.41
CA GLY A 69 23.45 -8.55 8.96
C GLY A 69 24.42 -9.02 10.06
N ARG A 70 25.58 -9.51 9.62
CA ARG A 70 26.71 -9.95 10.46
C ARG A 70 27.93 -9.03 10.37
N ASP A 71 28.05 -8.28 9.28
CA ASP A 71 29.17 -7.38 9.00
C ASP A 71 28.87 -5.96 9.49
N GLU A 72 29.91 -5.14 9.71
CA GLU A 72 29.71 -3.76 10.14
C GLU A 72 29.15 -2.89 9.00
N SER A 73 27.86 -2.59 9.06
CA SER A 73 27.23 -1.66 8.12
C SER A 73 27.82 -0.25 8.23
N PRO A 74 28.07 0.47 7.11
CA PRO A 74 28.40 1.89 7.13
C PRO A 74 27.20 2.78 7.52
N LEU A 75 26.02 2.19 7.74
CA LEU A 75 24.78 2.83 8.15
C LEU A 75 24.38 2.38 9.56
N ARG A 76 23.81 3.29 10.33
CA ARG A 76 23.15 3.02 11.61
C ARG A 76 21.64 3.02 11.39
N PHE A 77 20.97 2.01 11.95
CA PHE A 77 19.53 1.80 11.81
C PHE A 77 18.85 1.85 13.18
N ALA A 78 17.69 2.50 13.23
CA ALA A 78 16.82 2.51 14.39
C ALA A 78 15.35 2.55 13.97
N ILE A 79 14.45 2.15 14.87
CA ILE A 79 13.00 2.25 14.71
C ILE A 79 12.47 3.24 15.74
N ASP A 80 11.56 4.13 15.35
CA ASP A 80 10.77 4.88 16.33
C ASP A 80 9.71 3.97 16.95
N PRO A 81 9.78 3.62 18.25
CA PRO A 81 8.86 2.69 18.87
C PRO A 81 7.41 3.20 18.90
N LYS A 82 7.18 4.52 18.81
CA LYS A 82 5.84 5.13 18.84
C LYS A 82 5.10 5.02 17.51
N SER A 83 5.84 4.82 16.42
CA SER A 83 5.30 4.62 15.06
C SER A 83 4.82 3.19 14.80
N VAL A 84 5.27 2.21 15.60
CA VAL A 84 5.04 0.79 15.35
C VAL A 84 3.57 0.43 15.59
N SER A 85 2.93 -0.10 14.55
CA SER A 85 1.53 -0.51 14.58
C SER A 85 1.31 -1.73 13.68
N ILE A 86 0.22 -2.45 13.91
CA ILE A 86 -0.20 -3.62 13.12
C ILE A 86 -1.64 -3.33 12.68
N GLY A 87 -1.88 -3.26 11.37
CA GLY A 87 -3.22 -3.03 10.82
C GLY A 87 -4.12 -4.27 10.90
N LYS A 88 -5.41 -4.08 10.63
CA LYS A 88 -6.37 -5.20 10.46
C LYS A 88 -6.08 -5.97 9.17
N ASP A 89 -5.39 -5.32 8.23
CA ASP A 89 -4.76 -5.89 7.05
C ASP A 89 -3.48 -6.71 7.32
N ASN A 90 -3.09 -6.90 8.59
CA ASN A 90 -1.86 -7.56 9.03
C ASN A 90 -0.55 -6.90 8.54
N VAL A 91 -0.59 -5.67 8.03
CA VAL A 91 0.62 -4.91 7.69
C VAL A 91 1.23 -4.34 8.97
N VAL A 92 2.50 -4.67 9.23
CA VAL A 92 3.31 -4.01 10.25
C VAL A 92 3.77 -2.67 9.69
N ARG A 93 3.32 -1.56 10.28
CA ARG A 93 3.70 -0.20 9.87
C ARG A 93 4.66 0.40 10.90
N TYR A 94 5.73 1.03 10.44
CA TYR A 94 6.81 1.56 11.30
C TYR A 94 7.58 2.69 10.63
N THR A 95 8.22 3.55 11.44
CA THR A 95 9.19 4.54 11.00
C THR A 95 10.60 4.03 11.26
N VAL A 96 11.40 3.91 10.19
CA VAL A 96 12.82 3.56 10.23
C VAL A 96 13.68 4.80 10.03
N LEU A 97 14.70 4.93 10.88
CA LEU A 97 15.72 5.96 10.83
C LEU A 97 17.02 5.32 10.33
N ILE A 98 17.62 5.91 9.30
CA ILE A 98 18.85 5.44 8.64
C ILE A 98 19.85 6.60 8.67
N THR A 99 21.01 6.42 9.28
CA THR A 99 22.03 7.47 9.42
C THR A 99 23.40 6.99 8.97
N SER A 100 24.07 7.73 8.08
CA SER A 100 25.43 7.41 7.64
C SER A 100 26.48 7.81 8.69
N LYS A 101 27.69 7.23 8.60
CA LYS A 101 28.87 7.69 9.36
C LYS A 101 29.21 9.18 9.14
N THR A 102 28.72 9.80 8.05
CA THR A 102 28.88 11.23 7.74
C THR A 102 27.73 12.12 8.20
N GLY A 103 26.73 11.57 8.92
CA GLY A 103 25.59 12.33 9.45
C GLY A 103 24.44 12.56 8.45
N ALA A 104 24.50 11.98 7.25
CA ALA A 104 23.36 11.99 6.33
C ALA A 104 22.25 11.11 6.90
N ARG A 105 21.07 11.70 7.11
CA ARG A 105 19.91 11.06 7.74
C ARG A 105 18.81 10.85 6.70
N ASN A 106 18.21 9.66 6.68
CA ASN A 106 17.01 9.35 5.93
C ASN A 106 16.00 8.69 6.86
N VAL A 107 14.74 9.08 6.77
CA VAL A 107 13.68 8.57 7.63
C VAL A 107 12.46 8.24 6.79
N ASN A 108 12.08 6.96 6.79
CA ASN A 108 10.92 6.47 6.05
C ASN A 108 9.85 6.01 7.03
N TYR A 109 8.58 6.26 6.70
CA TYR A 109 7.46 5.47 7.21
C TYR A 109 7.16 4.36 6.20
N GLU A 110 7.20 3.11 6.64
CA GLU A 110 7.11 1.91 5.81
C GLU A 110 6.04 0.94 6.32
N GLY A 111 5.55 0.10 5.42
CA GLY A 111 4.74 -1.08 5.72
C GLY A 111 5.49 -2.35 5.36
N LEU A 112 5.27 -3.42 6.13
CA LEU A 112 5.81 -4.76 5.91
C LEU A 112 4.68 -5.81 6.03
N ARG A 113 4.59 -6.65 5.01
CA ARG A 113 3.68 -7.79 4.87
C ARG A 113 4.43 -9.08 5.16
N CYS A 114 4.18 -9.66 6.32
CA CYS A 114 4.84 -10.90 6.75
C CYS A 114 4.36 -12.13 5.96
N ASP A 115 3.13 -12.13 5.47
CA ASP A 115 2.49 -13.18 4.66
C ASP A 115 3.15 -13.36 3.30
N THR A 116 3.35 -12.26 2.56
CA THR A 116 3.97 -12.27 1.22
C THR A 116 5.47 -11.99 1.22
N GLY A 117 6.02 -11.46 2.33
CA GLY A 117 7.41 -11.00 2.38
C GLY A 117 7.64 -9.78 1.50
N GLU A 118 6.74 -8.81 1.59
CA GLU A 118 6.77 -7.58 0.80
C GLU A 118 6.81 -6.35 1.71
N ARG A 119 7.45 -5.29 1.25
CA ARG A 119 7.51 -3.99 1.92
C ARG A 119 7.04 -2.87 1.00
N ARG A 120 6.74 -1.72 1.59
CA ARG A 120 6.37 -0.50 0.87
C ARG A 120 6.82 0.73 1.66
N ILE A 121 7.37 1.72 0.97
CA ILE A 121 7.65 3.04 1.57
C ILE A 121 6.43 3.92 1.37
N TYR A 122 5.82 4.37 2.46
CA TYR A 122 4.65 5.24 2.47
C TYR A 122 5.02 6.73 2.42
N ALA A 123 6.05 7.11 3.16
CA ALA A 123 6.52 8.49 3.17
C ALA A 123 7.99 8.57 3.54
N THR A 124 8.66 9.63 3.09
CA THR A 124 9.99 10.03 3.56
C THR A 124 9.87 11.38 4.27
N LEU A 125 10.48 11.50 5.44
CA LEU A 125 10.48 12.74 6.23
C LEU A 125 11.52 13.71 5.65
N ARG A 126 11.14 14.99 5.46
CA ARG A 126 12.14 16.02 5.15
C ARG A 126 12.93 16.39 6.41
N ASN A 127 14.26 16.34 6.32
CA ASN A 127 15.17 16.66 7.43
C ASN A 127 15.14 18.14 7.85
N ASP A 128 14.70 19.05 6.98
CA ASP A 128 14.71 20.51 7.21
C ASP A 128 13.53 21.01 8.07
N SER A 129 12.43 20.26 8.08
CA SER A 129 11.12 20.76 8.51
C SER A 129 10.25 19.70 9.18
N ASN A 130 10.72 18.46 9.27
CA ASN A 130 10.00 17.32 9.86
C ASN A 130 8.60 17.10 9.26
N GLN A 131 8.41 17.41 7.98
CA GLN A 131 7.19 17.12 7.23
C GLN A 131 7.33 15.83 6.43
N TRP A 132 6.29 15.01 6.44
CA TRP A 132 6.20 13.80 5.62
C TRP A 132 5.93 14.15 4.15
N ILE A 133 6.78 13.67 3.26
CA ILE A 133 6.50 13.60 1.82
C ILE A 133 5.94 12.22 1.54
N GLY A 134 4.62 12.14 1.33
CA GLY A 134 3.96 10.90 0.95
C GLY A 134 4.42 10.43 -0.43
N ASN A 135 4.88 9.18 -0.51
CA ASN A 135 5.17 8.47 -1.76
C ASN A 135 3.85 8.07 -2.43
N ARG A 136 3.06 9.07 -2.86
CA ARG A 136 1.67 8.90 -3.33
C ARG A 136 1.61 8.63 -4.83
N ALA A 137 0.68 7.78 -5.26
CA ALA A 137 0.33 7.72 -6.67
C ALA A 137 -0.21 9.10 -7.08
N VAL A 138 0.48 9.78 -8.00
CA VAL A 138 -0.12 10.89 -8.73
C VAL A 138 -0.93 10.28 -9.86
N ASP A 139 -2.23 10.10 -9.62
CA ASP A 139 -3.18 9.84 -10.70
C ASP A 139 -3.05 11.02 -11.68
N MET A 140 -2.73 10.75 -12.95
CA MET A 140 -2.32 11.78 -13.93
C MET A 140 -3.38 12.86 -14.21
N ASN A 141 -4.62 12.64 -13.75
CA ASN A 141 -5.76 13.57 -13.82
C ASN A 141 -6.02 14.36 -12.51
N GLU A 142 -5.35 14.02 -11.40
CA GLU A 142 -5.56 14.62 -10.07
C GLU A 142 -4.37 15.52 -9.64
N SER A 143 -3.60 16.00 -10.62
CA SER A 143 -2.37 16.79 -10.42
C SER A 143 -2.61 18.24 -9.96
N ALA A 144 -3.86 18.70 -9.84
CA ALA A 144 -4.21 20.09 -9.56
C ALA A 144 -4.14 20.50 -8.07
N ASN A 145 -4.49 19.61 -7.13
CA ASN A 145 -4.80 20.01 -5.76
C ASN A 145 -3.84 19.38 -4.72
N ALA A 146 -2.64 19.95 -4.59
CA ALA A 146 -1.67 19.52 -3.59
C ALA A 146 -2.12 19.80 -2.13
N GLU A 147 -2.99 20.79 -1.92
CA GLU A 147 -3.41 21.23 -0.57
C GLU A 147 -4.46 20.31 0.08
N THR A 148 -5.35 19.68 -0.71
CA THR A 148 -6.39 18.77 -0.20
C THR A 148 -5.89 17.36 0.13
N ALA A 149 -4.66 16.99 -0.25
CA ALA A 149 -4.04 15.71 0.09
C ALA A 149 -3.75 15.54 1.60
N SER A 150 -4.05 16.56 2.41
CA SER A 150 -3.89 16.61 3.86
C SER A 150 -5.01 15.91 4.65
N LEU A 151 -6.10 15.47 4.00
CA LEU A 151 -7.28 14.92 4.69
C LEU A 151 -7.56 13.44 4.35
N ASN A 152 -7.03 12.57 5.21
CA ASN A 152 -7.59 11.28 5.62
C ASN A 152 -7.57 10.06 4.68
N ALA A 153 -6.94 10.10 3.50
CA ALA A 153 -6.66 8.89 2.72
C ALA A 153 -5.34 8.98 1.93
N TYR A 154 -4.24 8.54 2.52
CA TYR A 154 -3.02 8.30 1.74
C TYR A 154 -3.21 7.06 0.84
N LYS A 155 -2.97 7.22 -0.46
CA LYS A 155 -2.94 6.17 -1.49
C LYS A 155 -1.50 5.98 -1.98
N ALA A 156 -0.96 4.77 -1.84
CA ALA A 156 0.45 4.50 -2.15
C ALA A 156 0.78 4.56 -3.64
N ALA A 157 1.99 5.06 -3.96
CA ALA A 157 2.61 4.91 -5.27
C ALA A 157 3.15 3.49 -5.45
N GLY A 158 2.81 2.87 -6.59
CA GLY A 158 3.42 1.63 -7.04
C GLY A 158 3.09 0.41 -6.18
N ASP A 159 3.58 -0.73 -6.64
CA ASP A 159 3.27 -2.03 -6.03
C ASP A 159 4.08 -2.31 -4.76
N TRP A 160 3.63 -3.33 -4.03
CA TRP A 160 4.38 -3.92 -2.93
C TRP A 160 5.69 -4.53 -3.46
N GLN A 161 6.82 -4.16 -2.84
CA GLN A 161 8.15 -4.61 -3.27
C GLN A 161 8.58 -5.83 -2.45
N ARG A 162 9.06 -6.90 -3.10
CA ARG A 162 9.59 -8.06 -2.38
C ARG A 162 10.79 -7.66 -1.51
N VAL A 163 10.80 -8.15 -0.28
CA VAL A 163 11.91 -7.98 0.66
C VAL A 163 13.12 -8.79 0.18
N GLY A 164 14.32 -8.24 0.36
CA GLY A 164 15.56 -8.86 -0.11
C GLY A 164 15.94 -10.16 0.59
N SER A 165 17.01 -10.77 0.08
CA SER A 165 17.62 -11.98 0.64
C SER A 165 18.68 -11.68 1.72
N GLY A 166 19.02 -10.41 1.99
CA GLY A 166 20.05 -10.00 2.93
C GLY A 166 21.14 -9.12 2.31
N GLY A 167 22.03 -8.63 3.17
CA GLY A 167 23.18 -7.80 2.82
C GLY A 167 23.46 -6.70 3.86
N PRO A 168 24.63 -6.03 3.82
CA PRO A 168 25.04 -5.06 4.84
C PRO A 168 24.20 -3.76 4.87
N ALA A 169 23.28 -3.57 3.92
CA ALA A 169 22.34 -2.44 3.88
C ALA A 169 20.87 -2.88 3.75
N ASP A 170 20.57 -4.19 3.72
CA ASP A 170 19.21 -4.71 3.58
C ASP A 170 18.51 -4.80 4.95
N TYR A 171 18.26 -3.63 5.53
CA TYR A 171 17.57 -3.51 6.83
C TYR A 171 16.16 -4.11 6.79
N ALA A 172 15.50 -4.12 5.62
CA ALA A 172 14.15 -4.62 5.49
C ALA A 172 14.08 -6.15 5.67
N SER A 173 15.07 -6.90 5.13
CA SER A 173 15.11 -8.34 5.35
C SER A 173 15.51 -8.73 6.77
N GLU A 174 16.36 -7.94 7.45
CA GLU A 174 16.62 -8.17 8.87
C GLU A 174 15.39 -7.83 9.74
N LEU A 175 14.73 -6.69 9.52
CA LEU A 175 13.47 -6.33 10.18
C LEU A 175 12.42 -7.44 10.03
N MET A 176 12.24 -7.94 8.80
CA MET A 176 11.34 -9.05 8.52
C MET A 176 11.75 -10.33 9.26
N ARG A 177 12.98 -10.82 9.05
CA ARG A 177 13.40 -12.17 9.44
C ARG A 177 13.74 -12.32 10.92
N THR A 178 14.15 -11.25 11.59
CA THR A 178 14.65 -11.28 12.97
C THR A 178 13.68 -10.64 13.97
N TYR A 179 12.96 -9.58 13.56
CA TYR A 179 12.27 -8.71 14.52
C TYR A 179 10.74 -8.70 14.38
N PHE A 180 10.20 -8.54 13.18
CA PHE A 180 8.77 -8.22 12.96
C PHE A 180 7.91 -9.38 12.46
N CYS A 181 8.49 -10.39 11.83
CA CYS A 181 7.75 -11.57 11.36
C CYS A 181 8.24 -12.86 12.01
N ASP A 182 7.32 -13.78 12.23
CA ASP A 182 7.59 -15.21 12.33
C ASP A 182 7.26 -15.85 10.96
N VAL A 183 7.09 -17.18 10.87
CA VAL A 183 6.84 -17.84 9.56
C VAL A 183 5.50 -17.38 8.98
N ARG A 184 5.57 -16.57 7.90
CA ARG A 184 4.43 -16.00 7.15
C ARG A 184 3.41 -15.22 8.01
N SER A 185 3.82 -14.72 9.17
CA SER A 185 2.92 -14.11 10.16
C SER A 185 3.64 -13.01 10.96
N VAL A 186 2.87 -12.08 11.53
CA VAL A 186 3.43 -11.05 12.42
C VAL A 186 3.95 -11.70 13.70
N ALA A 187 5.13 -11.28 14.15
CA ALA A 187 5.83 -11.94 15.25
C ALA A 187 5.10 -11.90 16.60
N GLY A 188 5.12 -13.03 17.30
CA GLY A 188 4.64 -13.16 18.68
C GLY A 188 3.12 -13.11 18.83
N ASP A 189 2.61 -12.14 19.58
CA ASP A 189 1.22 -12.05 20.03
C ASP A 189 0.38 -11.01 19.27
N GLY A 190 0.86 -10.54 18.12
CA GLY A 190 0.20 -9.52 17.31
C GLY A 190 0.15 -8.13 17.97
N ARG A 191 1.01 -7.85 18.96
CA ARG A 191 1.09 -6.53 19.62
C ARG A 191 2.36 -5.77 19.21
N ALA A 192 2.19 -4.49 18.85
CA ALA A 192 3.31 -3.60 18.53
C ALA A 192 4.37 -3.52 19.65
N SER A 193 3.95 -3.57 20.92
CA SER A 193 4.86 -3.61 22.08
C SER A 193 5.76 -4.85 22.11
N THR A 194 5.30 -5.99 21.59
CA THR A 194 6.10 -7.21 21.46
C THR A 194 7.15 -7.06 20.36
N LEU A 195 6.80 -6.42 19.23
CA LEU A 195 7.74 -6.12 18.14
C LEU A 195 8.84 -5.14 18.61
N VAL A 196 8.45 -4.07 19.32
CA VAL A 196 9.38 -3.10 19.90
C VAL A 196 10.33 -3.77 20.90
N ARG A 197 9.82 -4.67 21.76
CA ARG A 197 10.64 -5.43 22.70
C ARG A 197 11.64 -6.35 21.99
N ARG A 198 11.25 -7.02 20.89
CA ARG A 198 12.16 -7.88 20.09
C ARG A 198 13.38 -7.12 19.58
N LEU A 199 13.23 -5.86 19.14
CA LEU A 199 14.35 -5.00 18.72
C LEU A 199 15.39 -4.83 19.83
N GLY A 200 14.94 -4.54 21.05
CA GLY A 200 15.83 -4.38 22.21
C GLY A 200 16.53 -5.66 22.65
N THR A 201 15.85 -6.82 22.58
CA THR A 201 16.44 -8.10 23.03
C THR A 201 17.42 -8.70 22.03
N ALA A 202 17.15 -8.62 20.72
CA ALA A 202 18.05 -9.21 19.73
C ALA A 202 19.29 -8.33 19.47
N SER A 203 19.20 -7.02 19.68
CA SER A 203 20.36 -6.12 19.68
C SER A 203 21.29 -6.40 20.87
N SER A 204 20.76 -6.62 22.10
CA SER A 204 21.59 -6.99 23.26
C SER A 204 22.29 -8.34 23.09
N GLY A 205 21.68 -9.30 22.38
CA GLY A 205 22.29 -10.61 22.09
C GLY A 205 23.35 -10.60 20.97
N ARG A 206 23.46 -9.51 20.20
CA ARG A 206 24.48 -9.31 19.16
C ARG A 206 25.43 -8.15 19.50
N MET A 207 25.69 -7.93 20.79
CA MET A 207 26.78 -7.07 21.22
C MET A 207 28.10 -7.75 20.87
N TYR A 208 28.66 -7.44 19.71
CA TYR A 208 30.02 -7.83 19.37
C TYR A 208 30.96 -7.27 20.45
N GLY A 209 31.84 -8.14 20.96
CA GLY A 209 32.93 -7.74 21.85
C GLY A 209 33.94 -6.84 21.14
N PRO A 210 34.93 -6.33 21.89
CA PRO A 210 35.93 -5.38 21.40
C PRO A 210 36.78 -5.93 20.24
#